data_AF-A0A6P0VNC7-F1
#
_entry.id   AF-A0A6P0VNC7-F1
#
_cell.length_a   1.000
_cell.length_b   1.000
_cell.length_c   1.000
_cell.angle_alpha   90.00
_cell.angle_beta   90.00
_cell.angle_gamma   90.00
#
_symmetry.space_group_name_H-M   'P 1'
#
loop_
_entity.id
_entity.type
_entity.pdbx_description
1 polymer ?
#
loop_
_entity_poly.entity_id
_entity_poly.type
_entity_poly.pdbx_seq_one_letter_code
_entity_poly.pdbx_strand_id
1 'polypeptide(L)' 'MVATVQQLTLEEYLTLENNADIRYELVDGQLIEMPPETDRNNLIALYL' A
#
# COMPACT_ATOMS: atom_id res chain seq x y z
N MET A 1 2.28 7.67 -22.93
CA MET A 1 1.57 8.64 -22.08
C MET A 1 2.29 8.64 -20.75
N VAL A 2 2.87 9.77 -20.33
CA VAL A 2 3.52 9.86 -19.01
C VAL A 2 2.40 10.07 -18.01
N ALA A 3 2.01 9.01 -17.30
CA ALA A 3 1.13 9.17 -16.16
C ALA A 3 1.90 10.01 -15.13
N THR A 4 1.47 11.25 -14.92
CA THR A 4 1.94 12.06 -13.79
C THR A 4 1.49 11.33 -12.53
N VAL A 5 2.40 10.63 -11.88
CA VAL A 5 2.15 10.05 -10.55
C VAL A 5 1.98 11.25 -9.61
N GLN A 6 0.72 11.54 -9.27
CA GLN A 6 0.40 12.53 -8.25
C GLN A 6 1.17 12.12 -6.98
N GLN A 7 2.11 12.96 -6.54
CA GLN A 7 2.79 12.72 -5.27
C GLN A 7 1.81 13.02 -4.13
N LEU A 8 1.56 12.02 -3.28
CA LEU A 8 0.74 12.15 -2.08
C LEU A 8 1.60 12.58 -0.90
N THR A 9 1.03 13.46 -0.07
CA THR A 9 1.52 13.72 1.28
C THR A 9 1.05 12.62 2.24
N LEU A 10 1.68 12.54 3.41
CA LEU A 10 1.28 11.60 4.46
C LEU A 10 -0.14 11.87 4.96
N GLU A 11 -0.54 13.14 5.09
CA GLU A 11 -1.88 13.52 5.54
C GLU A 11 -2.95 13.04 4.56
N GLU A 12 -2.74 13.28 3.27
CA GLU A 12 -3.64 12.80 2.21
C GLU A 12 -3.75 11.26 2.22
N TYR A 13 -2.62 10.56 2.41
CA TYR A 13 -2.59 9.10 2.49
C TYR A 13 -3.40 8.56 3.69
N LEU A 14 -3.27 9.19 4.86
CA LEU A 14 -3.99 8.76 6.06
C LEU A 14 -5.50 9.03 5.99
N THR A 15 -5.92 10.03 5.21
CA THR A 15 -7.33 10.35 4.98
C THR A 15 -7.96 9.59 3.82
N LEU A 16 -7.17 8.79 3.09
CA LEU A 16 -7.65 7.99 1.98
C LEU A 16 -8.59 6.89 2.48
N GLU A 17 -9.90 7.06 2.29
CA GLU A 17 -10.85 5.98 2.52
C GLU A 17 -10.77 4.97 1.39
N ASN A 18 -10.21 3.79 1.68
CA ASN A 18 -10.27 2.66 0.76
C ASN A 18 -11.31 1.63 1.25
N ASN A 19 -12.40 1.50 0.50
CA ASN A 19 -13.45 0.51 0.76
C ASN A 19 -13.17 -0.85 0.12
N ALA A 20 -12.06 -0.97 -0.62
CA ALA A 20 -11.61 -2.23 -1.20
C ALA A 20 -10.66 -2.95 -0.24
N ASP A 21 -10.62 -4.29 -0.30
CA ASP A 21 -9.63 -5.13 0.39
C ASP A 21 -8.25 -5.06 -0.29
N ILE A 22 -7.86 -3.85 -0.71
CA ILE A 22 -6.59 -3.54 -1.33
C ILE A 22 -5.84 -2.68 -0.33
N ARG A 23 -4.61 -3.09 -0.01
CA ARG A 23 -3.75 -2.29 0.86
C ARG A 23 -2.75 -1.56 -0.02
N TYR A 24 -2.44 -0.33 0.36
CA TYR A 24 -1.43 0.47 -0.31
C TYR A 24 -0.37 0.89 0.71
N GLU A 25 0.82 1.21 0.22
CA GLU A 25 1.91 1.80 0.98
C GLU A 25 2.34 3.12 0.33
N LEU A 26 2.64 4.13 1.15
CA LEU A 26 3.21 5.38 0.68
C LEU A 26 4.74 5.29 0.69
N VAL A 27 5.37 5.25 -0.48
CA VAL A 27 6.82 5.19 -0.66
C VAL A 27 7.27 6.36 -1.54
N ASP A 28 8.11 7.26 -1.01
CA ASP A 28 8.60 8.46 -1.71
C ASP A 28 7.48 9.32 -2.34
N GLY A 29 6.35 9.44 -1.63
CA GLY A 29 5.16 10.16 -2.09
C GLY A 29 4.35 9.39 -3.15
N GLN A 30 4.67 8.14 -3.45
CA GLN A 30 3.93 7.31 -4.38
C GLN A 30 3.09 6.28 -3.63
N LEU A 31 1.87 6.04 -4.10
CA LEU A 31 1.00 5.01 -3.59
C LEU A 31 1.30 3.70 -4.33
N ILE A 32 1.83 2.71 -3.61
CA ILE A 32 2.19 1.39 -4.14
C ILE A 32 1.19 0.37 -3.62
N GLU A 33 0.57 -0.41 -4.51
CA GLU A 33 -0.32 -1.49 -4.12
C GLU A 33 0.47 -2.63 -3.46
N MET A 34 0.05 -3.04 -2.27
CA MET A 34 0.59 -4.23 -1.63
C MET A 34 -0.05 -5.47 -2.23
N PRO A 35 0.75 -6.43 -2.74
CA PRO A 35 0.20 -7.71 -3.13
C PRO A 35 -0.39 -8.45 -1.91
N PRO A 36 -1.38 -9.34 -2.12
CA PRO A 36 -1.86 -10.20 -1.07
C PRO A 36 -0.72 -11.07 -0.53
N GLU A 37 -0.71 -11.26 0.78
CA GLU A 37 0.34 -12.06 1.42
C GLU A 37 0.15 -13.55 1.12
N THR A 38 1.26 -14.27 0.95
CA THR A 38 1.24 -15.71 0.77
C THR A 38 1.03 -16.43 2.10
N ASP A 39 0.37 -17.60 2.07
CA ASP A 39 0.18 -18.44 3.27
C ASP A 39 1.50 -18.71 4.00
N ARG A 40 2.60 -18.92 3.24
CA ARG A 40 3.92 -19.17 3.80
C ARG A 40 4.44 -17.96 4.59
N ASN A 41 4.33 -16.76 4.03
CA ASN A 41 4.80 -15.55 4.71
C ASN A 41 3.91 -15.20 5.90
N ASN A 42 2.59 -15.43 5.81
CA ASN A 42 1.69 -15.34 6.97
C ASN A 42 2.15 -16.27 8.10
N LEU A 43 2.51 -17.52 7.79
CA LEU A 43 3.07 -18.44 8.77
C LEU A 43 4.39 -17.92 9.34
N ILE A 44 5.32 -17.43 8.51
CA ILE A 44 6.59 -16.85 8.96
C ILE A 44 6.35 -15.69 9.94
N ALA A 45 5.43 -14.78 9.61
CA ALA A 45 5.10 -13.62 10.44
C ALA A 45 4.48 -13.97 11.80
N LEU A 46 3.87 -15.16 11.94
CA LEU A 46 3.36 -15.64 13.23
C LEU A 46 4.47 -16.19 14.15
N TYR A 47 5.61 -16.58 13.59
CA TYR A 47 6.68 -17.28 14.32
C TYR A 47 8.00 -16.50 14.45
N LEU A 48 8.11 -15.32 13.82
CA LEU A 48 9.24 -14.39 13.94
C LEU A 48 8.83 -13.14 14.73
#